data_AF-A0A7G5Z2T0-F1
#
_entry.id   AF-A0A7G5Z2T0-F1
#
_cell.length_a   1.000
_cell.length_b   1.000
_cell.length_c   1.000
_cell.angle_alpha   90.00
_cell.angle_beta   90.00
_cell.angle_gamma   90.00
#
_symmetry.space_group_name_H-M   'P 1'
#
loop_
_entity.id
_entity.type
_entity.pdbx_description
1 polymer ?
#
loop_
_entity_poly.entity_id
_entity_poly.type
_entity_poly.pdbx_seq_one_letter_code
_entity_poly.pdbx_strand_id
1 'polypeptide(L)'
;MTITISNYADLQKNLSALVAANGLTPALAPHGVFYEDLDYNQFITQDMPGVPGFKIVEVGNAAASNIVMALSGTAGSAFDPNTGSIGPMPQPSPPYNTDTPTQADIIAALTVWINDGCPNSQADTAVQSKTC
;
A
#
# COMPACT_ATOMS: atom_id res chain seq x y z
N MET A 1 7.91 11.17 -10.21
CA MET A 1 6.49 11.32 -10.61
C MET A 1 5.68 11.37 -9.34
N THR A 2 4.62 12.16 -9.28
CA THR A 2 3.74 12.17 -8.10
C THR A 2 2.66 11.13 -8.30
N ILE A 3 2.68 10.05 -7.53
CA ILE A 3 1.62 9.04 -7.53
C ILE A 3 0.43 9.62 -6.76
N THR A 4 -0.78 9.38 -7.26
CA THR A 4 -2.02 9.76 -6.56
C THR A 4 -2.91 8.53 -6.49
N ILE A 5 -3.49 8.31 -5.32
CA ILE A 5 -4.43 7.23 -5.03
C ILE A 5 -5.73 7.89 -4.63
N SER A 6 -6.74 7.83 -5.52
CA SER A 6 -8.04 8.45 -5.27
C SER A 6 -9.10 7.45 -4.85
N ASN A 7 -8.88 6.17 -5.12
CA ASN A 7 -9.76 5.06 -4.79
C ASN A 7 -8.95 3.77 -4.63
N TYR A 8 -9.63 2.69 -4.24
CA TYR A 8 -8.98 1.41 -4.02
C TYR A 8 -8.41 0.77 -5.30
N ALA A 9 -9.05 0.99 -6.45
CA ALA A 9 -8.52 0.48 -7.72
C ALA A 9 -7.19 1.15 -8.10
N ASP A 10 -7.03 2.45 -7.81
CA ASP A 10 -5.75 3.14 -7.95
C ASP A 10 -4.70 2.54 -7.02
N LEU A 11 -5.07 2.23 -5.78
CA LEU A 11 -4.14 1.60 -4.83
C LEU A 11 -3.65 0.25 -5.36
N GLN A 12 -4.57 -0.62 -5.77
CA GLN A 12 -4.24 -1.94 -6.33
C GLN A 12 -3.29 -1.79 -7.52
N LYS A 13 -3.64 -0.93 -8.48
CA LYS A 13 -2.83 -0.65 -9.66
C LYS A 13 -1.40 -0.21 -9.30
N ASN A 14 -1.27 0.70 -8.34
CA ASN A 14 0.02 1.26 -7.95
C ASN A 14 0.89 0.24 -7.18
N LEU A 15 0.28 -0.60 -6.32
CA LEU A 15 1.00 -1.69 -5.63
C LEU A 15 1.43 -2.80 -6.60
N SER A 16 0.57 -3.22 -7.53
CA SER A 16 0.95 -4.19 -8.56
C SER A 16 2.05 -3.63 -9.47
N ALA A 17 2.00 -2.33 -9.79
CA ALA A 17 3.05 -1.66 -10.56
C ALA A 17 4.39 -1.63 -9.81
N LEU A 18 4.38 -1.41 -8.50
CA LEU A 18 5.58 -1.49 -7.66
C LEU A 18 6.21 -2.89 -7.73
N VAL A 19 5.40 -3.93 -7.52
CA VAL A 19 5.85 -5.32 -7.56
C VAL A 19 6.45 -5.67 -8.91
N ALA A 20 5.75 -5.32 -10.00
CA ALA A 20 6.18 -5.62 -11.35
C ALA A 20 7.48 -4.87 -11.72
N ALA A 21 7.55 -3.57 -11.43
CA ALA A 21 8.71 -2.74 -11.75
C ALA A 21 9.98 -3.19 -11.01
N ASN A 22 9.83 -3.69 -9.78
CA ASN A 22 10.95 -4.03 -8.91
C ASN A 22 11.26 -5.54 -8.87
N GLY A 23 10.61 -6.35 -9.72
CA GLY A 23 10.80 -7.80 -9.80
C GLY A 23 10.55 -8.51 -8.47
N LEU A 24 9.67 -7.96 -7.64
CA LEU A 24 9.38 -8.52 -6.33
C LEU A 24 8.61 -9.82 -6.50
N THR A 25 8.78 -10.74 -5.55
CA THR A 25 8.12 -12.06 -5.55
C THR A 25 7.21 -12.21 -4.33
N PRO A 26 6.07 -11.50 -4.27
CA PRO A 26 5.18 -11.53 -3.10
C PRO A 26 4.63 -12.91 -2.79
N ALA A 27 4.64 -13.85 -3.74
CA ALA A 27 4.26 -15.25 -3.54
C ALA A 27 5.09 -15.96 -2.46
N LEU A 28 6.26 -15.43 -2.10
CA LEU A 28 7.10 -15.96 -1.01
C LEU A 28 6.74 -15.36 0.35
N ALA A 29 5.94 -14.29 0.39
CA ALA A 29 5.48 -13.70 1.65
C ALA A 29 4.29 -14.49 2.21
N PRO A 30 4.22 -14.73 3.53
CA PRO A 30 3.08 -15.42 4.17
C PRO A 30 1.71 -14.77 3.87
N HIS A 31 1.71 -13.47 3.55
CA HIS A 31 0.52 -12.69 3.23
C HIS A 31 0.20 -12.59 1.72
N GLY A 32 1.07 -13.09 0.83
CA GLY A 32 0.87 -13.02 -0.62
C GLY A 32 0.62 -11.60 -1.15
N VAL A 33 -0.14 -11.51 -2.25
CA VAL A 33 -0.60 -10.27 -2.89
C VAL A 33 -2.04 -9.94 -2.43
N PHE A 34 -2.28 -9.94 -1.12
CA PHE A 34 -3.64 -9.86 -0.58
C PHE A 34 -4.48 -8.68 -1.10
N TYR A 35 -3.84 -7.56 -1.47
CA TYR A 35 -4.55 -6.40 -1.99
C TYR A 35 -5.21 -6.65 -3.36
N GLU A 36 -4.84 -7.69 -4.09
CA GLU A 36 -5.54 -8.10 -5.32
C GLU A 36 -6.78 -8.96 -5.05
N ASP A 37 -6.81 -9.67 -3.91
CA ASP A 37 -7.88 -10.61 -3.55
C ASP A 37 -8.97 -10.00 -2.65
N LEU A 38 -8.63 -8.94 -1.90
CA LEU A 38 -9.58 -8.24 -1.04
C LEU A 38 -10.40 -7.21 -1.82
N ASP A 39 -11.66 -7.03 -1.43
CA ASP A 39 -12.41 -5.82 -1.80
C ASP A 39 -12.01 -4.63 -0.91
N TYR A 40 -12.44 -3.43 -1.28
CA TYR A 40 -12.13 -2.20 -0.54
C TYR A 40 -12.51 -2.29 0.96
N ASN A 41 -13.71 -2.79 1.28
CA ASN A 41 -14.18 -2.85 2.65
C ASN A 41 -13.34 -3.84 3.45
N GLN A 42 -13.04 -5.00 2.86
CA GLN A 42 -12.16 -5.98 3.48
C GLN A 42 -10.77 -5.38 3.74
N PHE A 43 -10.20 -4.69 2.76
CA PHE A 43 -8.89 -4.07 2.88
C PHE A 43 -8.80 -3.02 4.00
N ILE A 44 -9.83 -2.20 4.21
CA ILE A 44 -9.80 -1.16 5.25
C ILE A 44 -10.27 -1.64 6.63
N THR A 45 -10.89 -2.81 6.73
CA THR A 45 -11.48 -3.30 8.00
C THR A 45 -10.83 -4.57 8.54
N GLN A 46 -10.21 -5.40 7.70
CA GLN A 46 -9.69 -6.71 8.12
C GLN A 46 -8.21 -6.69 8.50
N ASP A 47 -7.81 -7.80 9.11
CA ASP A 47 -6.42 -8.15 9.33
C ASP A 47 -5.74 -8.57 8.04
N MET A 48 -4.42 -8.37 7.99
CA MET A 48 -3.56 -8.81 6.91
C MET A 48 -3.65 -10.34 6.79
N PRO A 49 -4.06 -10.88 5.63
CA PRO A 49 -4.11 -12.33 5.43
C PRO A 49 -2.78 -13.00 5.76
N GLY A 50 -2.82 -14.15 6.43
CA GLY A 50 -1.62 -14.86 6.87
C GLY A 50 -0.93 -14.26 8.12
N VAL A 51 -1.40 -13.11 8.63
CA VAL A 51 -0.83 -12.44 9.81
C VAL A 51 -1.96 -11.98 10.77
N PRO A 52 -2.61 -12.90 11.49
CA PRO A 52 -3.76 -12.56 12.34
C PRO A 52 -3.38 -11.59 13.47
N GLY A 53 -4.29 -10.65 13.78
CA GLY A 53 -4.08 -9.60 14.78
C GLY A 53 -3.41 -8.33 14.25
N PHE A 54 -3.08 -8.27 12.96
CA PHE A 54 -2.48 -7.11 12.31
C PHE A 54 -3.43 -6.49 11.28
N LYS A 55 -4.25 -5.54 11.71
CA LYS A 55 -5.15 -4.79 10.82
C LYS A 55 -4.38 -4.14 9.66
N ILE A 56 -4.86 -4.27 8.43
CA ILE A 56 -4.13 -3.76 7.26
C ILE A 56 -3.98 -2.23 7.34
N VAL A 57 -5.11 -1.54 7.57
CA VAL A 57 -5.20 -0.08 7.58
C VAL A 57 -5.82 0.43 8.87
N GLU A 58 -5.19 1.41 9.50
CA GLU A 58 -5.83 2.28 10.47
C GLU A 58 -6.30 3.54 9.76
N VAL A 59 -7.58 3.57 9.38
CA VAL A 59 -8.19 4.66 8.60
C VAL A 59 -8.01 5.99 9.33
N GLY A 60 -7.46 7.00 8.65
CA GLY A 60 -7.11 8.29 9.23
C GLY A 60 -5.78 8.32 9.99
N ASN A 61 -5.05 7.20 10.07
CA ASN A 61 -3.75 7.10 10.74
C ASN A 61 -2.78 6.17 9.98
N ALA A 62 -2.17 6.72 8.94
CA ALA A 62 -1.17 6.01 8.14
C ALA A 62 0.03 5.52 8.97
N ALA A 63 0.45 6.28 9.98
CA ALA A 63 1.61 5.94 10.81
C ALA A 63 1.38 4.68 11.66
N ALA A 64 0.13 4.38 12.02
CA ALA A 64 -0.26 3.17 12.73
C ALA A 64 -0.71 2.02 11.79
N SER A 65 -0.77 2.27 10.49
CA SER A 65 -1.25 1.27 9.52
C SER A 65 -0.16 0.25 9.21
N ASN A 66 -0.46 -1.04 9.39
CA ASN A 66 0.52 -2.11 9.19
C ASN A 66 1.02 -2.19 7.75
N ILE A 67 0.20 -1.88 6.74
CA ILE A 67 0.66 -1.83 5.34
C ILE A 67 1.77 -0.79 5.13
N VAL A 68 1.69 0.38 5.78
CA VAL A 68 2.72 1.42 5.68
C VAL A 68 4.00 0.95 6.38
N MET A 69 3.87 0.41 7.59
CA MET A 69 5.02 -0.12 8.35
C MET A 69 5.70 -1.29 7.64
N ALA A 70 4.94 -2.17 6.98
CA ALA A 70 5.45 -3.27 6.18
C ALA A 70 6.24 -2.77 4.96
N LEU A 71 5.73 -1.75 4.26
CA LEU A 71 6.43 -1.16 3.12
C LEU A 71 7.68 -0.37 3.54
N SER A 72 7.66 0.32 4.68
CA SER A 72 8.79 1.16 5.11
C SER A 72 9.84 0.42 5.94
N GLY A 73 9.49 -0.72 6.54
CA GLY A 73 10.30 -1.36 7.57
C GLY A 73 10.46 -0.53 8.83
N THR A 74 9.36 0.01 9.34
CA THR A 74 9.35 0.93 10.49
C THR A 74 10.09 0.34 11.70
N ALA A 75 11.08 1.07 12.21
CA ALA A 75 11.86 0.66 13.37
C ALA A 75 10.99 0.47 14.63
N GLY A 76 11.26 -0.57 15.40
CA GLY A 76 10.50 -0.93 16.60
C GLY A 76 9.09 -1.51 16.35
N SER A 77 8.69 -1.68 15.08
CA SER A 77 7.45 -2.37 14.72
C SER A 77 7.67 -3.87 14.48
N ALA A 78 6.59 -4.63 14.28
CA ALA A 78 6.69 -6.02 13.84
C ALA A 78 7.36 -6.17 12.45
N PHE A 79 7.47 -5.08 11.69
CA PHE A 79 8.09 -5.03 10.37
C PHE A 79 9.51 -4.42 10.39
N ASP A 80 10.09 -4.18 11.57
CA ASP A 80 11.48 -3.71 11.70
C ASP A 80 12.44 -4.72 11.02
N PRO A 81 13.37 -4.27 10.15
CA PRO A 81 14.28 -5.16 9.42
C PRO A 81 15.30 -5.91 10.29
N ASN A 82 15.57 -5.41 11.50
CA ASN A 82 16.56 -5.96 12.42
C ASN A 82 15.94 -6.74 13.57
N THR A 83 14.74 -6.35 14.00
CA THR A 83 14.12 -6.88 15.24
C THR A 83 12.66 -7.32 15.09
N GLY A 84 12.03 -7.03 13.94
CA GLY A 84 10.62 -7.32 13.70
C GLY A 84 10.34 -8.82 13.58
N SER A 85 9.19 -9.26 14.10
CA SER A 85 8.77 -10.67 14.02
C SER A 85 8.28 -11.08 12.63
N ILE A 86 7.90 -10.11 11.79
CA ILE A 86 7.43 -10.31 10.41
C ILE A 86 8.48 -9.83 9.40
N GLY A 87 9.12 -8.69 9.70
CA GLY A 87 10.05 -8.03 8.78
C GLY A 87 9.34 -7.25 7.66
N PRO A 88 10.07 -6.39 6.92
CA PRO A 88 9.49 -5.54 5.89
C PRO A 88 9.23 -6.30 4.57
N MET A 89 8.46 -5.67 3.69
CA MET A 89 8.40 -6.05 2.28
C MET A 89 9.82 -6.00 1.67
N PRO A 90 10.24 -7.04 0.94
CA PRO A 90 11.56 -7.06 0.31
C PRO A 90 11.80 -5.84 -0.58
N GLN A 91 13.01 -5.29 -0.48
CA GLN A 91 13.48 -4.27 -1.40
C GLN A 91 13.85 -4.90 -2.76
N PRO A 92 13.80 -4.14 -3.87
CA PRO A 92 14.42 -4.53 -5.14
C PRO A 92 15.90 -4.91 -4.93
N SER A 93 16.48 -5.69 -5.86
CA SER A 93 17.93 -5.92 -5.84
C SER A 93 18.68 -4.59 -6.04
N PRO A 94 19.84 -4.38 -5.39
CA PRO A 94 20.64 -3.18 -5.63
C PRO A 94 20.95 -2.98 -7.13
N PRO A 95 20.92 -1.73 -7.64
CA PRO A 95 20.64 -0.48 -6.91
C PRO A 95 19.16 -0.33 -6.51
N TYR A 96 18.90 0.04 -5.25
CA TYR A 96 17.54 0.21 -4.73
C TYR A 96 16.81 1.41 -5.36
N ASN A 97 15.49 1.31 -5.53
CA ASN A 97 14.61 2.40 -5.97
C ASN A 97 14.99 3.01 -7.34
N THR A 98 15.60 2.24 -8.24
CA THR A 98 15.90 2.71 -9.61
C THR A 98 14.73 2.59 -10.56
N ASP A 99 13.79 1.69 -10.28
CA ASP A 99 12.60 1.47 -11.10
C ASP A 99 11.41 2.29 -10.59
N THR A 100 10.53 2.66 -11.52
CA THR A 100 9.36 3.48 -11.23
C THR A 100 8.07 2.66 -11.38
N PRO A 101 7.12 2.76 -10.43
CA PRO A 101 7.15 3.60 -9.23
C PRO A 101 8.15 3.09 -8.18
N THR A 102 8.79 4.01 -7.45
CA THR A 102 9.65 3.63 -6.32
C THR A 102 8.79 3.27 -5.12
N GLN A 103 9.34 2.50 -4.17
CA GLN A 103 8.61 2.19 -2.94
C GLN A 103 8.33 3.43 -2.11
N ALA A 104 9.23 4.41 -2.12
CA ALA A 104 9.04 5.69 -1.45
C ALA A 104 7.85 6.48 -2.03
N ASP A 105 7.70 6.50 -3.36
CA ASP A 105 6.57 7.19 -4.01
C ASP A 105 5.23 6.55 -3.60
N ILE A 106 5.19 5.22 -3.53
CA ILE A 106 4.01 4.46 -3.11
C ILE A 106 3.67 4.72 -1.65
N ILE A 107 4.67 4.68 -0.75
CA ILE A 107 4.49 4.97 0.68
C ILE A 107 3.93 6.39 0.86
N ALA A 108 4.46 7.37 0.13
CA ALA A 108 3.99 8.75 0.20
C ALA A 108 2.52 8.87 -0.23
N ALA A 109 2.15 8.30 -1.38
CA ALA A 109 0.78 8.34 -1.89
C ALA A 109 -0.21 7.58 -0.99
N LEU A 110 0.20 6.41 -0.49
CA LEU A 110 -0.60 5.59 0.43
C LEU A 110 -0.83 6.32 1.76
N THR A 111 0.19 6.98 2.28
CA THR A 111 0.09 7.76 3.53
C THR A 111 -0.96 8.86 3.42
N VAL A 112 -0.97 9.60 2.29
CA VAL A 112 -1.98 10.63 2.03
C VAL A 112 -3.38 9.99 1.94
N TRP A 113 -3.54 8.95 1.13
CA TRP A 113 -4.85 8.29 0.96
C TRP A 113 -5.42 7.73 2.27
N ILE A 114 -4.60 7.12 3.13
CA ILE A 114 -5.06 6.62 4.43
C ILE A 114 -5.46 7.77 5.35
N ASN A 115 -4.64 8.83 5.44
CA ASN A 115 -4.92 9.99 6.29
C ASN A 115 -6.17 10.76 5.83
N ASP A 116 -6.47 10.75 4.54
CA ASP A 116 -7.70 11.33 3.95
C ASP A 116 -8.95 10.46 4.19
N GLY A 117 -8.84 9.38 4.97
CA GLY A 117 -9.95 8.51 5.31
C GLY A 117 -10.22 7.42 4.28
N CYS A 118 -9.22 7.04 3.49
CA CYS A 118 -9.30 6.00 2.46
C CYS A 118 -10.46 6.24 1.48
N PRO A 119 -10.55 7.41 0.80
CA PRO A 119 -11.65 7.70 -0.12
C PRO A 119 -11.76 6.62 -1.19
N ASN A 120 -12.99 6.21 -1.49
CA ASN A 120 -13.28 5.19 -2.51
C ASN A 120 -14.48 5.58 -3.40
N SER A 121 -14.68 6.87 -3.59
CA SER A 121 -15.52 7.35 -4.68
C SER A 121 -14.82 7.00 -5.98
N GLN A 122 -15.48 6.28 -6.89
CA GLN A 122 -14.99 6.21 -8.28
C GLN A 122 -14.69 7.65 -8.70
N ALA A 123 -13.50 7.92 -9.26
CA ALA A 123 -13.20 9.24 -9.76
C ALA A 123 -14.32 9.62 -10.73
N ASP A 124 -15.25 10.46 -10.27
CA ASP A 124 -16.44 10.80 -11.02
C ASP A 124 -15.94 11.36 -12.34
N THR A 125 -16.24 10.64 -13.41
CA THR A 125 -16.12 11.18 -14.76
C THR A 125 -17.28 12.17 -14.94
N ALA A 126 -17.36 13.18 -14.08
CA ALA A 126 -18.31 14.27 -14.16
C ALA A 126 -17.72 15.34 -15.08
N VAL A 127 -17.90 15.09 -16.37
CA VAL A 127 -18.37 16.07 -17.36
C VAL A 127 -18.08 17.53 -16.99
N GLN A 128 -17.17 18.17 -17.73
CA GLN A 128 -17.25 19.60 -17.96
C GLN A 128 -18.59 19.90 -18.67
N SER A 129 -19.67 20.02 -17.90
CA SER A 129 -20.90 20.69 -18.34
C SER A 129 -20.73 22.16 -18.05
N LYS A 130 -19.92 22.83 -18.87
CA LYS A 130 -19.91 24.27 -18.95
C LYS A 130 -21.19 24.71 -19.66
N THR A 131 -22.26 24.90 -18.91
CA THR A 131 -23.41 25.71 -19.35
C THR A 131 -24.08 26.32 -18.14
N CYS A 132 -23.81 27.60 -17.93
CA CYS A 132 -24.78 28.68 -17.76
C CYS A 132 -24.10 29.97 -18.24
#